data_AF-A0A0J0AGJ2-F1
#
_entry.id   AF-A0A0J0AGJ2-F1
#
_cell.length_a   1.000
_cell.length_b   1.000
_cell.length_c   1.000
_cell.angle_alpha   90.00
_cell.angle_beta   90.00
_cell.angle_gamma   90.00
#
_symmetry.space_group_name_H-M   'P 1'
#
loop_
_entity.id
_entity.type
_entity.pdbx_description
1 polymer ?
#
loop_
_entity_poly.entity_id
_entity_poly.type
_entity_poly.pdbx_seq_one_letter_code
_entity_poly.pdbx_strand_id
1 'polypeptide(L)'
;MATDDIISLKSRQKRRLYEPIVLYKALTEITHEQGALRPAEAPERPRTEEERYHHFLHKLASICDSTKGGKTVTSIAILDEEEKYKYIFACNQISDGDLGDTQDLLTTVIESLYGFHSFPLDKKKTVESELLKKIVSFNSSRINCYLNALKAKNIVDCLEYCQLQTDTANTSVEEGLRSLERAIEDTTFKNMGDNEYFETYNTIQQALEAFLTREVKSYVDKRATNGRFSEGRSFVCWSELRHSLSRLQSYKKTIQDLIAAEREWPDIFQEFEVVSVESSQTEPNPLSKKSEKASNIIGRMCSNEASRQRYCDLAQNLQRMFDLDDRIQTQCTKSTFKPIVHCEILVLEWIMGLNRELAQKHYPGVTFFNGWSYIGSSKPACQLCRYYFDAAGQHNGIRTRAGHGNLYINWRFPDLHESCGTFGQTRRQSIFNSMIEKIRQDAFGILVMRNSEGKRHDSSTHPLMSVRYTDVQTELSVGDLPDVDELGEGFATGLSLDSPSNSLEESDFDNEDGGTTL
;
A
#
# COMPACT_ATOMS: atom_id res chain seq x y z
N MET A 1 -26.90 26.52 -2.49
CA MET A 1 -26.34 25.58 -3.48
C MET A 1 -27.29 24.40 -3.52
N ALA A 2 -27.89 24.10 -4.68
CA ALA A 2 -28.69 22.88 -4.81
C ALA A 2 -27.73 21.70 -4.59
N THR A 3 -28.08 20.77 -3.72
CA THR A 3 -27.32 19.54 -3.51
C THR A 3 -27.38 18.74 -4.81
N ASP A 4 -26.24 18.63 -5.49
CA ASP A 4 -26.09 17.80 -6.68
C ASP A 4 -26.17 16.33 -6.27
N ASP A 5 -27.21 15.64 -6.70
CA ASP A 5 -27.53 14.29 -6.24
C ASP A 5 -26.44 13.28 -6.65
N ILE A 6 -26.15 12.33 -5.76
CA ILE A 6 -25.15 11.29 -5.99
C ILE A 6 -25.81 10.07 -6.62
N ILE A 7 -25.35 9.71 -7.82
CA ILE A 7 -25.72 8.48 -8.51
C ILE A 7 -24.97 7.30 -7.88
N SER A 8 -25.64 6.57 -7.00
CA SER A 8 -25.10 5.38 -6.37
C SER A 8 -25.07 4.15 -7.30
N LEU A 9 -24.09 3.26 -7.11
CA LEU A 9 -24.10 1.94 -7.75
C LEU A 9 -25.32 1.12 -7.28
N LYS A 10 -26.01 0.47 -8.21
CA LYS A 10 -27.15 -0.41 -7.89
C LYS A 10 -26.68 -1.61 -7.06
N SER A 11 -27.53 -2.18 -6.20
CA SER A 11 -27.17 -3.31 -5.34
C SER A 11 -26.67 -4.54 -6.09
N ARG A 12 -27.10 -4.74 -7.35
CA ARG A 12 -26.56 -5.79 -8.23
C ARG A 12 -25.13 -5.49 -8.69
N GLN A 13 -24.81 -4.24 -9.01
CA GLN A 13 -23.44 -3.82 -9.36
C GLN A 13 -22.52 -3.91 -8.16
N LYS A 14 -22.96 -3.47 -6.97
CA LYS A 14 -22.19 -3.62 -5.73
C LYS A 14 -21.84 -5.11 -5.49
N ARG A 15 -22.82 -6.02 -5.52
CA ARG A 15 -22.51 -7.47 -5.41
C ARG A 15 -21.54 -7.99 -6.47
N ARG A 16 -21.74 -7.62 -7.74
CA ARG A 16 -20.84 -8.04 -8.83
C ARG A 16 -19.38 -7.66 -8.59
N LEU A 17 -19.15 -6.56 -7.86
CA LEU A 17 -17.83 -6.08 -7.47
C LEU A 17 -17.28 -6.75 -6.22
N TYR A 18 -18.05 -6.73 -5.13
CA TYR A 18 -17.52 -7.15 -3.82
C TYR A 18 -17.43 -8.67 -3.65
N GLU A 19 -18.26 -9.45 -4.33
CA GLU A 19 -18.20 -10.92 -4.26
C GLU A 19 -16.83 -11.46 -4.77
N PRO A 20 -16.37 -11.09 -5.99
CA PRO A 20 -15.02 -11.44 -6.44
C PRO A 20 -13.90 -10.90 -5.54
N ILE A 21 -14.04 -9.69 -5.00
CA ILE A 21 -13.03 -9.07 -4.12
C ILE A 21 -12.84 -9.89 -2.85
N VAL A 22 -13.93 -10.32 -2.21
CA VAL A 22 -13.83 -11.13 -0.98
C VAL A 22 -13.27 -12.52 -1.28
N LEU A 23 -13.67 -13.14 -2.38
CA LEU A 23 -13.09 -14.42 -2.81
C LEU A 23 -11.57 -14.27 -3.04
N TYR A 24 -11.16 -13.25 -3.79
CA TYR A 24 -9.74 -12.95 -4.02
C TYR A 24 -9.00 -12.71 -2.69
N LYS A 25 -9.58 -11.92 -1.77
CA LYS A 25 -8.97 -11.67 -0.46
C LYS A 25 -8.72 -12.97 0.31
N ALA A 26 -9.72 -13.85 0.39
CA ALA A 26 -9.63 -15.11 1.10
C ALA A 26 -8.59 -16.06 0.47
N LEU A 27 -8.56 -16.15 -0.87
CA LEU A 27 -7.55 -16.93 -1.60
C LEU A 27 -6.13 -16.44 -1.33
N THR A 28 -5.95 -15.11 -1.30
CA THR A 28 -4.64 -14.48 -1.05
C THR A 28 -4.15 -14.72 0.38
N GLU A 29 -5.06 -14.76 1.37
CA GLU A 29 -4.70 -15.09 2.75
C GLU A 29 -4.13 -16.52 2.85
N ILE A 30 -4.73 -17.48 2.15
CA ILE A 30 -4.26 -18.88 2.09
C ILE A 30 -2.85 -18.97 1.48
N THR A 31 -2.61 -18.29 0.35
CA THR A 31 -1.31 -18.34 -0.35
C THR A 31 -0.20 -17.59 0.39
N HIS A 32 -0.52 -16.51 1.13
CA HIS A 32 0.43 -15.84 2.00
C HIS A 32 0.89 -16.72 3.17
N GLU A 33 -0.04 -17.49 3.77
CA GLU A 33 0.30 -18.48 4.81
C GLU A 33 1.22 -19.58 4.24
N GLN A 34 1.05 -19.95 2.97
CA GLN A 34 1.90 -20.92 2.29
C GLN A 34 3.29 -20.38 1.90
N GLY A 35 3.55 -19.06 2.01
CA GLY A 35 4.88 -18.48 1.86
C GLY A 35 5.28 -18.13 0.43
N ALA A 36 4.32 -18.04 -0.50
CA ALA A 36 4.56 -17.52 -1.84
C ALA A 36 4.72 -16.00 -1.78
N LEU A 37 5.95 -15.52 -1.59
CA LEU A 37 6.31 -14.12 -1.73
C LEU A 37 7.50 -13.99 -2.67
N ARG A 38 7.29 -13.41 -3.85
CA ARG A 38 8.38 -12.81 -4.63
C ARG A 38 7.89 -11.50 -5.23
N PRO A 39 8.70 -10.45 -5.07
CA PRO A 39 9.23 -9.79 -6.25
C PRO A 39 10.75 -9.90 -6.27
N ALA A 40 11.31 -10.08 -7.48
CA ALA A 40 12.74 -9.91 -7.71
C ALA A 40 13.14 -8.44 -7.50
N GLU A 41 14.21 -8.21 -6.75
CA GLU A 41 14.90 -6.92 -6.73
C GLU A 41 15.52 -6.69 -8.12
N ALA A 42 15.19 -5.58 -8.76
CA ALA A 42 15.90 -5.12 -9.95
C ALA A 42 17.08 -4.23 -9.51
N PRO A 43 18.22 -4.28 -10.23
CA PRO A 43 19.41 -3.51 -9.87
C PRO A 43 19.14 -2.00 -9.86
N GLU A 44 19.89 -1.29 -9.01
CA GLU A 44 19.82 0.18 -8.92
C GLU A 44 20.23 0.81 -10.26
N ARG A 45 19.31 1.53 -10.90
CA ARG A 45 19.59 2.41 -12.04
C ARG A 45 19.55 3.87 -11.60
N PRO A 46 20.31 4.77 -12.26
CA PRO A 46 20.15 6.20 -12.08
C PRO A 46 18.70 6.59 -12.34
N ARG A 47 18.10 7.35 -11.41
CA ARG A 47 16.74 7.86 -11.59
C ARG A 47 16.73 8.91 -12.69
N THR A 48 15.72 8.84 -13.55
CA THR A 48 15.34 9.96 -14.43
C THR A 48 14.86 11.16 -13.61
N GLU A 49 14.76 12.33 -14.24
CA GLU A 49 14.22 13.53 -13.60
C GLU A 49 12.78 13.33 -13.12
N GLU A 50 11.91 12.76 -13.98
CA GLU A 50 10.53 12.41 -13.62
C GLU A 50 10.47 11.43 -12.43
N GLU A 51 11.37 10.44 -12.35
CA GLU A 51 11.41 9.53 -11.19
C GLU A 51 11.87 10.20 -9.89
N ARG A 52 12.73 11.23 -9.97
CA ARG A 52 13.07 12.05 -8.80
C ARG A 52 11.87 12.89 -8.37
N TYR A 53 11.10 13.43 -9.33
CA TYR A 53 9.86 14.16 -9.05
C TYR A 53 8.80 13.25 -8.41
N HIS A 54 8.61 12.04 -8.93
CA HIS A 54 7.73 11.04 -8.31
C HIS A 54 8.13 10.74 -6.86
N HIS A 55 9.44 10.58 -6.61
CA HIS A 55 9.96 10.36 -5.26
C HIS A 55 9.70 11.56 -4.35
N PHE A 56 9.86 12.79 -4.85
CA PHE A 56 9.51 14.00 -4.11
C PHE A 56 8.04 14.01 -3.68
N LEU A 57 7.09 13.71 -4.58
CA LEU A 57 5.68 13.62 -4.21
C LEU A 57 5.40 12.51 -3.19
N HIS A 58 6.08 11.36 -3.30
CA HIS A 58 5.96 10.28 -2.29
C HIS A 58 6.44 10.74 -0.93
N LYS A 59 7.45 11.60 -0.88
CA LYS A 59 8.04 12.12 0.36
C LYS A 59 7.13 13.14 1.01
N LEU A 60 6.59 14.08 0.24
CA LEU A 60 5.53 14.98 0.72
C LEU A 60 4.33 14.19 1.24
N ALA A 61 3.84 13.19 0.50
CA ALA A 61 2.73 12.39 0.96
C ALA A 61 3.07 11.58 2.22
N SER A 62 4.32 11.11 2.35
CA SER A 62 4.74 10.28 3.49
C SER A 62 4.76 11.02 4.82
N ILE A 63 5.04 12.33 4.84
CA ILE A 63 5.03 13.14 6.07
C ILE A 63 3.60 13.40 6.58
N CYS A 64 2.59 13.24 5.73
CA CYS A 64 1.18 13.41 6.07
C CYS A 64 0.53 12.12 6.60
N ASP A 65 1.17 10.95 6.44
CA ASP A 65 0.64 9.66 6.89
C ASP A 65 0.92 9.44 8.39
N SER A 66 0.18 10.14 9.24
CA SER A 66 0.41 10.28 10.69
C SER A 66 0.07 9.07 11.55
N THR A 67 -0.63 8.07 11.01
CA THR A 67 -1.02 6.85 11.74
C THR A 67 -0.54 5.58 11.05
N LYS A 68 -0.26 4.53 11.84
CA LYS A 68 0.00 3.20 11.28
C LYS A 68 -1.30 2.62 10.70
N GLY A 69 -1.20 1.97 9.54
CA GLY A 69 -2.35 1.40 8.84
C GLY A 69 -2.76 2.24 7.64
N GLY A 70 -4.01 2.12 7.19
CA GLY A 70 -4.48 2.72 5.93
C GLY A 70 -5.25 4.03 6.08
N LYS A 71 -5.53 4.50 7.30
CA LYS A 71 -6.50 5.59 7.54
C LYS A 71 -6.02 6.96 7.06
N THR A 72 -4.74 7.27 7.31
CA THR A 72 -4.10 8.56 7.01
C THR A 72 -3.24 8.52 5.76
N VAL A 73 -3.35 7.46 4.94
CA VAL A 73 -2.67 7.41 3.65
C VAL A 73 -3.08 8.65 2.86
N THR A 74 -2.07 9.33 2.33
CA THR A 74 -2.21 10.62 1.66
C THR A 74 -1.75 10.48 0.21
N SER A 75 -2.45 11.15 -0.70
CA SER A 75 -2.04 11.31 -2.10
C SER A 75 -1.94 12.77 -2.46
N ILE A 76 -1.00 13.13 -3.32
CA ILE A 76 -0.67 14.50 -3.71
C ILE A 76 -0.42 14.58 -5.22
N ALA A 77 -0.87 15.66 -5.84
CA ALA A 77 -0.50 16.08 -7.19
C ALA A 77 -0.13 17.57 -7.19
N ILE A 78 0.71 17.98 -8.15
CA ILE A 78 1.06 19.39 -8.36
C ILE A 78 0.58 19.78 -9.76
N LEU A 79 -0.31 20.76 -9.81
CA LEU A 79 -0.74 21.39 -11.05
C LEU A 79 0.01 22.70 -11.25
N ASP A 80 0.27 22.99 -12.52
CA ASP A 80 0.84 24.22 -13.01
C ASP A 80 -0.30 25.14 -13.46
N GLU A 81 -0.49 26.26 -12.75
CA GLU A 81 -1.44 27.31 -13.11
C GLU A 81 -0.65 28.59 -13.46
N GLU A 82 -1.22 29.47 -14.27
CA GLU A 82 -0.50 30.60 -14.89
C GLU A 82 0.32 31.48 -13.92
N GLU A 83 -0.11 31.60 -12.66
CA GLU A 83 0.52 32.46 -11.66
C GLU A 83 1.09 31.71 -10.44
N LYS A 84 0.74 30.42 -10.26
CA LYS A 84 1.10 29.66 -9.05
C LYS A 84 0.98 28.15 -9.25
N TYR A 85 1.68 27.39 -8.42
CA TYR A 85 1.53 25.94 -8.35
C TYR A 85 0.43 25.54 -7.37
N LYS A 86 -0.42 24.59 -7.77
CA LYS A 86 -1.49 24.06 -6.91
C LYS A 86 -1.15 22.66 -6.43
N TYR A 87 -0.90 22.53 -5.13
CA TYR A 87 -0.67 21.28 -4.43
C TYR A 87 -2.01 20.71 -3.97
N ILE A 88 -2.53 19.72 -4.69
CA ILE A 88 -3.79 19.08 -4.35
C ILE A 88 -3.48 17.83 -3.56
N PHE A 89 -4.13 17.64 -2.42
CA PHE A 89 -3.99 16.42 -1.66
C PHE A 89 -5.30 15.89 -1.12
N ALA A 90 -5.34 14.58 -0.89
CA ALA A 90 -6.44 13.91 -0.22
C ALA A 90 -5.89 12.89 0.79
N CYS A 91 -6.66 12.63 1.83
CA CYS A 91 -6.41 11.59 2.81
C CYS A 91 -7.55 10.55 2.77
N ASN A 92 -7.27 9.31 3.15
CA ASN A 92 -8.27 8.24 3.06
C ASN A 92 -9.52 8.49 3.94
N GLN A 93 -9.32 8.65 5.25
CA GLN A 93 -10.40 8.73 6.23
C GLN A 93 -9.97 9.59 7.43
N ILE A 94 -9.86 10.89 7.26
CA ILE A 94 -9.57 11.80 8.38
C ILE A 94 -10.73 12.76 8.62
N SER A 95 -10.78 13.38 9.80
CA SER A 95 -11.76 14.42 10.09
C SER A 95 -11.39 15.72 9.38
N ASP A 96 -12.33 16.66 9.26
CA ASP A 96 -12.07 17.97 8.64
C ASP A 96 -10.99 18.75 9.42
N GLY A 97 -10.97 18.62 10.75
CA GLY A 97 -9.92 19.20 11.60
C GLY A 97 -8.55 18.60 11.30
N ASP A 98 -8.44 17.26 11.27
CA ASP A 98 -7.19 16.57 10.92
C ASP A 98 -6.74 16.90 9.47
N LEU A 99 -7.70 17.14 8.56
CA LEU A 99 -7.42 17.55 7.18
C LEU A 99 -6.83 18.95 7.13
N GLY A 100 -7.36 19.88 7.93
CA GLY A 100 -6.78 21.20 8.16
C GLY A 100 -5.36 21.11 8.73
N ASP A 101 -5.14 20.30 9.76
CA ASP A 101 -3.80 20.09 10.34
C ASP A 101 -2.80 19.53 9.32
N THR A 102 -3.27 18.65 8.41
CA THR A 102 -2.45 18.10 7.32
C THR A 102 -2.12 19.16 6.28
N GLN A 103 -3.08 20.02 5.93
CA GLN A 103 -2.89 21.16 5.03
C GLN A 103 -1.87 22.14 5.60
N ASP A 104 -2.00 22.48 6.89
CA ASP A 104 -1.09 23.38 7.61
C ASP A 104 0.34 22.81 7.67
N LEU A 105 0.48 21.49 7.87
CA LEU A 105 1.78 20.83 7.80
C LEU A 105 2.40 21.00 6.41
N LEU A 106 1.66 20.66 5.34
CA LEU A 106 2.17 20.76 3.97
C LEU A 106 2.57 22.19 3.62
N THR A 107 1.70 23.16 3.90
CA THR A 107 1.98 24.58 3.69
C THR A 107 3.24 24.99 4.44
N THR A 108 3.33 24.70 5.74
CA THR A 108 4.51 25.06 6.54
C THR A 108 5.80 24.46 5.97
N VAL A 109 5.76 23.20 5.54
CA VAL A 109 6.93 22.49 5.01
C VAL A 109 7.41 23.12 3.71
N ILE A 110 6.49 23.44 2.79
CA ILE A 110 6.82 24.05 1.49
C ILE A 110 7.34 25.48 1.72
N GLU A 111 6.66 26.29 2.54
CA GLU A 111 7.09 27.67 2.87
C GLU A 111 8.47 27.69 3.53
N SER A 112 8.75 26.78 4.46
CA SER A 112 10.04 26.73 5.16
C SER A 112 11.21 26.37 4.24
N LEU A 113 10.93 25.62 3.17
CA LEU A 113 11.92 25.23 2.17
C LEU A 113 12.12 26.29 1.09
N TYR A 114 11.23 27.26 0.92
CA TYR A 114 11.37 28.28 -0.11
C TYR A 114 12.71 29.04 -0.03
N GLY A 115 13.50 28.93 -1.10
CA GLY A 115 14.82 29.56 -1.20
C GLY A 115 15.90 28.90 -0.33
N PHE A 116 15.66 27.69 0.19
CA PHE A 116 16.56 26.99 1.10
C PHE A 116 17.97 26.84 0.54
N HIS A 117 18.13 26.55 -0.76
CA HIS A 117 19.44 26.47 -1.41
C HIS A 117 20.32 27.71 -1.18
N SER A 118 19.73 28.89 -1.07
CA SER A 118 20.40 30.19 -0.87
C SER A 118 20.72 30.53 0.59
N PHE A 119 20.15 29.79 1.56
CA PHE A 119 20.32 30.11 2.97
C PHE A 119 21.76 29.94 3.47
N PRO A 120 22.23 30.79 4.41
CA PRO A 120 23.47 30.56 5.15
C PRO A 120 23.43 29.23 5.92
N LEU A 121 24.61 28.65 6.20
CA LEU A 121 24.71 27.33 6.82
C LEU A 121 23.98 27.24 8.17
N ASP A 122 24.06 28.27 9.00
CA ASP A 122 23.39 28.28 10.31
C ASP A 122 21.87 28.27 10.16
N LYS A 123 21.33 29.06 9.22
CA LYS A 123 19.90 29.07 8.90
C LYS A 123 19.43 27.72 8.34
N LYS A 124 20.23 27.07 7.48
CA LYS A 124 19.92 25.72 6.95
C LYS A 124 19.75 24.71 8.07
N LYS A 125 20.68 24.67 9.04
CA LYS A 125 20.60 23.78 10.20
C LYS A 125 19.37 24.06 11.06
N THR A 126 19.05 25.34 11.30
CA THR A 126 17.84 25.72 12.04
C THR A 126 16.58 25.25 11.34
N VAL A 127 16.44 25.51 10.04
CA VAL A 127 15.27 25.10 9.26
C VAL A 127 15.14 23.58 9.21
N GLU A 128 16.23 22.84 8.98
CA GLU A 128 16.25 21.38 9.03
C GLU A 128 15.77 20.83 10.38
N SER A 129 16.24 21.42 11.48
CA SER A 129 15.85 21.00 12.84
C SER A 129 14.37 21.29 13.13
N GLU A 130 13.88 22.48 12.79
CA GLU A 130 12.48 22.85 13.01
C GLU A 130 11.51 22.02 12.12
N LEU A 131 11.89 21.75 10.87
CA LEU A 131 11.15 20.85 9.99
C LEU A 131 11.08 19.44 10.55
N LEU A 132 12.21 18.91 11.02
CA LEU A 132 12.24 17.57 11.62
C LEU A 132 11.33 17.51 12.84
N LYS A 133 11.44 18.49 13.73
CA LYS A 133 10.58 18.61 14.90
C LYS A 133 9.10 18.61 14.54
N LYS A 134 8.68 19.46 13.59
CA LYS A 134 7.26 19.56 13.20
C LYS A 134 6.74 18.26 12.57
N ILE A 135 7.50 17.65 11.66
CA ILE A 135 7.12 16.38 11.01
C ILE A 135 7.03 15.25 12.04
N VAL A 136 8.00 15.17 12.95
CA VAL A 136 8.10 14.14 13.97
C VAL A 136 6.98 14.27 15.01
N SER A 137 6.65 15.49 15.46
CA SER A 137 5.47 15.77 16.30
C SER A 137 4.17 15.34 15.63
N PHE A 138 3.97 15.72 14.36
CA PHE A 138 2.77 15.36 13.60
C PHE A 138 2.62 13.82 13.44
N ASN A 139 3.73 13.11 13.27
CA ASN A 139 3.76 11.66 13.10
C ASN A 139 3.93 10.89 14.41
N SER A 140 3.74 11.55 15.56
CA SER A 140 4.04 11.01 16.88
C SER A 140 3.32 9.70 17.19
N SER A 141 2.03 9.63 16.84
CA SER A 141 1.18 8.44 16.98
C SER A 141 1.77 7.25 16.22
N ARG A 142 2.15 7.44 14.95
CA ARG A 142 2.78 6.41 14.13
C ARG A 142 4.14 5.99 14.64
N ILE A 143 5.00 6.94 15.03
CA ILE A 143 6.32 6.65 15.59
C ILE A 143 6.18 5.79 16.86
N ASN A 144 5.25 6.15 17.75
CA ASN A 144 4.94 5.40 18.96
C ASN A 144 4.49 3.97 18.65
N CYS A 145 3.70 3.74 17.59
CA CYS A 145 3.36 2.37 17.17
C CYS A 145 4.59 1.51 16.82
N TYR A 146 5.59 2.08 16.16
CA TYR A 146 6.81 1.36 15.82
C TYR A 146 7.70 1.10 17.03
N LEU A 147 7.81 2.07 17.94
CA LEU A 147 8.59 1.92 19.17
C LEU A 147 7.98 0.89 20.12
N ASN A 148 6.65 0.89 20.26
CA ASN A 148 5.96 -0.15 21.02
C ASN A 148 6.13 -1.54 20.38
N ALA A 149 6.10 -1.65 19.04
CA ALA A 149 6.35 -2.92 18.37
C ALA A 149 7.79 -3.41 18.55
N LEU A 150 8.77 -2.50 18.56
CA LEU A 150 10.17 -2.82 18.86
C LEU A 150 10.31 -3.36 20.29
N LYS A 151 9.81 -2.61 21.28
CA LYS A 151 9.90 -2.95 22.71
C LYS A 151 9.16 -4.24 23.06
N ALA A 152 7.91 -4.39 22.61
CA ALA A 152 7.06 -5.49 23.04
C ALA A 152 7.36 -6.81 22.33
N LYS A 153 7.98 -6.78 21.15
CA LYS A 153 8.11 -7.98 20.32
C LYS A 153 9.39 -8.04 19.49
N ASN A 154 9.62 -7.08 18.60
CA ASN A 154 10.63 -7.29 17.55
C ASN A 154 12.05 -7.44 18.11
N ILE A 155 12.42 -6.65 19.13
CA ILE A 155 13.75 -6.76 19.76
C ILE A 155 13.82 -8.05 20.59
N VAL A 156 12.80 -8.35 21.39
CA VAL A 156 12.72 -9.55 22.23
C VAL A 156 12.89 -10.83 21.41
N ASP A 157 12.09 -10.99 20.34
CA ASP A 157 12.14 -12.17 19.46
C ASP A 157 13.51 -12.29 18.76
N CYS A 158 14.14 -11.17 18.40
CA CYS A 158 15.47 -11.18 17.77
C CYS A 158 16.59 -11.50 18.77
N LEU A 159 16.48 -11.03 20.02
CA LEU A 159 17.43 -11.36 21.09
C LEU A 159 17.35 -12.84 21.47
N GLU A 160 16.15 -13.39 21.62
CA GLU A 160 15.95 -14.84 21.85
C GLU A 160 16.57 -15.65 20.70
N TYR A 161 16.34 -15.22 19.45
CA TYR A 161 16.98 -15.85 18.30
C TYR A 161 18.51 -15.81 18.35
N CYS A 162 19.11 -14.68 18.74
CA CYS A 162 20.56 -14.56 18.88
C CYS A 162 21.12 -15.51 19.96
N GLN A 163 20.41 -15.69 21.08
CA GLN A 163 20.83 -16.57 22.17
C GLN A 163 20.84 -18.06 21.79
N LEU A 164 19.97 -18.46 20.86
CA LEU A 164 19.88 -19.83 20.36
C LEU A 164 20.96 -20.18 19.33
N GLN A 165 21.74 -19.21 18.86
CA GLN A 165 22.70 -19.37 17.76
C GLN A 165 24.13 -19.11 18.26
N THR A 166 25.06 -20.04 18.02
CA THR A 166 26.44 -20.02 18.54
C THR A 166 27.43 -19.19 17.69
N ASP A 167 26.94 -18.35 16.77
CA ASP A 167 27.76 -17.56 15.84
C ASP A 167 28.33 -16.29 16.50
N THR A 168 29.62 -15.99 16.28
CA THR A 168 30.32 -14.80 16.81
C THR A 168 29.79 -13.47 16.25
N ALA A 169 29.15 -13.49 15.07
CA ALA A 169 28.47 -12.32 14.52
C ALA A 169 27.24 -11.89 15.36
N ASN A 170 26.70 -12.78 16.20
CA ASN A 170 25.53 -12.50 17.02
C ASN A 170 25.84 -11.55 18.18
N THR A 171 27.07 -11.54 18.71
CA THR A 171 27.42 -10.75 19.91
C THR A 171 27.27 -9.24 19.66
N SER A 172 27.79 -8.73 18.53
CA SER A 172 27.66 -7.30 18.19
C SER A 172 26.22 -6.86 17.92
N VAL A 173 25.41 -7.73 17.30
CA VAL A 173 23.99 -7.48 17.04
C VAL A 173 23.19 -7.51 18.34
N GLU A 174 23.48 -8.47 19.21
CA GLU A 174 22.85 -8.61 20.52
C GLU A 174 23.14 -7.40 21.41
N GLU A 175 24.41 -6.99 21.54
CA GLU A 175 24.81 -5.81 22.29
C GLU A 175 24.12 -4.54 21.77
N GLY A 176 24.07 -4.39 20.45
CA GLY A 176 23.38 -3.30 19.78
C GLY A 176 21.87 -3.29 20.03
N LEU A 177 21.22 -4.45 19.96
CA LEU A 177 19.80 -4.62 20.27
C LEU A 177 19.50 -4.28 21.74
N ARG A 178 20.35 -4.70 22.68
CA ARG A 178 20.22 -4.33 24.11
C ARG A 178 20.45 -2.85 24.37
N SER A 179 21.31 -2.20 23.58
CA SER A 179 21.51 -0.75 23.65
C SER A 179 20.28 0.00 23.14
N LEU A 180 19.71 -0.49 22.04
CA LEU A 180 18.49 0.08 21.47
C LEU A 180 17.28 -0.12 22.39
N GLU A 181 17.16 -1.30 23.00
CA GLU A 181 16.14 -1.62 24.00
C GLU A 181 16.16 -0.60 25.14
N ARG A 182 17.33 -0.39 25.77
CA ARG A 182 17.51 0.61 26.84
C ARG A 182 17.13 2.03 26.42
N ALA A 183 17.49 2.43 25.20
CA ALA A 183 17.13 3.76 24.69
C ALA A 183 15.62 3.94 24.50
N ILE A 184 14.88 2.86 24.25
CA ILE A 184 13.43 2.87 24.04
C ILE A 184 12.67 2.62 25.35
N GLU A 185 13.26 1.92 26.31
CA GLU A 185 12.59 1.40 27.51
C GLU A 185 11.89 2.50 28.32
N ASP A 186 12.52 3.65 28.45
CA ASP A 186 12.04 4.83 29.19
C ASP A 186 11.19 5.79 28.35
N THR A 187 11.02 5.52 27.06
CA THR A 187 10.30 6.44 26.18
C THR A 187 8.78 6.25 26.32
N THR A 188 8.10 7.22 26.92
CA THR A 188 6.63 7.30 26.91
C THR A 188 6.16 8.63 26.35
N PHE A 189 5.76 8.66 25.07
CA PHE A 189 5.26 9.89 24.43
C PHE A 189 3.89 10.37 24.92
N LYS A 190 3.39 9.86 26.04
CA LYS A 190 2.12 10.30 26.59
C LYS A 190 2.32 11.66 27.26
N ASN A 191 1.54 12.66 26.84
CA ASN A 191 1.51 14.00 27.43
C ASN A 191 2.82 14.80 27.30
N MET A 192 3.73 14.42 26.39
CA MET A 192 4.92 15.21 26.09
C MET A 192 4.56 16.44 25.24
N GLY A 193 5.20 17.58 25.53
CA GLY A 193 5.17 18.73 24.63
C GLY A 193 6.08 18.51 23.40
N ASP A 194 5.90 19.30 22.34
CA ASP A 194 6.66 19.15 21.09
C ASP A 194 8.19 19.14 21.26
N ASN A 195 8.71 19.98 22.16
CA ASN A 195 10.16 20.03 22.42
C ASN A 195 10.66 18.75 23.09
N GLU A 196 9.94 18.26 24.10
CA GLU A 196 10.31 17.04 24.83
C GLU A 196 10.22 15.81 23.92
N TYR A 197 9.19 15.78 23.06
CA TYR A 197 9.02 14.75 22.04
C TYR A 197 10.22 14.70 21.10
N PHE A 198 10.63 15.87 20.59
CA PHE A 198 11.73 15.98 19.65
C PHE A 198 13.07 15.54 20.25
N GLU A 199 13.39 15.96 21.48
CA GLU A 199 14.60 15.53 22.19
C GLU A 199 14.64 14.02 22.43
N THR A 200 13.48 13.44 22.79
CA THR A 200 13.35 11.99 22.97
C THR A 200 13.56 11.26 21.66
N TYR A 201 12.95 11.72 20.56
CA TYR A 201 13.16 11.15 19.23
C TYR A 201 14.62 11.26 18.78
N ASN A 202 15.29 12.40 19.04
CA ASN A 202 16.70 12.57 18.72
C ASN A 202 17.60 11.58 19.46
N THR A 203 17.31 11.31 20.74
CA THR A 203 18.03 10.31 21.54
C THR A 203 17.90 8.91 20.94
N ILE A 204 16.67 8.52 20.57
CA ILE A 204 16.40 7.24 19.90
C ILE A 204 17.13 7.18 18.56
N GLN A 205 17.10 8.26 17.79
CA GLN A 205 17.73 8.32 16.49
C GLN A 205 19.27 8.18 16.58
N GLN A 206 19.90 8.75 17.61
CA GLN A 206 21.32 8.54 17.90
C GLN A 206 21.61 7.06 18.25
N ALA A 207 20.76 6.43 19.07
CA ALA A 207 20.89 5.01 19.38
C ALA A 207 20.73 4.11 18.15
N LEU A 208 19.77 4.44 17.26
CA LEU A 208 19.57 3.76 15.99
C LEU A 208 20.78 3.90 15.06
N GLU A 209 21.35 5.10 14.95
CA GLU A 209 22.55 5.37 14.14
C GLU A 209 23.78 4.63 14.68
N ALA A 210 23.95 4.54 15.99
CA ALA A 210 25.00 3.76 16.62
C ALA A 210 24.83 2.25 16.41
N PHE A 211 23.58 1.76 16.43
CA PHE A 211 23.28 0.34 16.21
C PHE A 211 23.45 -0.10 14.75
N LEU A 212 22.95 0.70 13.79
CA LEU A 212 22.86 0.30 12.38
C LEU A 212 24.15 0.56 11.61
N THR A 213 25.25 -0.04 12.07
CA THR A 213 26.50 -0.12 11.32
C THR A 213 26.29 -0.87 10.00
N ARG A 214 27.24 -0.75 9.07
CA ARG A 214 27.14 -1.39 7.75
C ARG A 214 27.03 -2.92 7.89
N GLU A 215 27.77 -3.49 8.83
CA GLU A 215 27.83 -4.91 9.14
C GLU A 215 26.50 -5.39 9.75
N VAL A 216 25.99 -4.68 10.77
CA VAL A 216 24.70 -5.01 11.41
C VAL A 216 23.55 -4.87 10.42
N LYS A 217 23.54 -3.80 9.61
CA LYS A 217 22.53 -3.63 8.57
C LYS A 217 22.55 -4.78 7.57
N SER A 218 23.74 -5.17 7.07
CA SER A 218 23.85 -6.32 6.17
C SER A 218 23.39 -7.62 6.83
N TYR A 219 23.66 -7.80 8.13
CA TYR A 219 23.22 -8.96 8.90
C TYR A 219 21.69 -9.03 8.99
N VAL A 220 21.05 -7.92 9.38
CA VAL A 220 19.58 -7.80 9.49
C VAL A 220 18.94 -8.01 8.13
N ASP A 221 19.49 -7.40 7.08
CA ASP A 221 18.96 -7.47 5.72
C ASP A 221 19.00 -8.90 5.16
N LYS A 222 20.13 -9.60 5.33
CA LYS A 222 20.27 -11.00 4.93
C LYS A 222 19.25 -11.90 5.64
N ARG A 223 19.04 -11.74 6.95
CA ARG A 223 18.08 -12.56 7.69
C ARG A 223 16.62 -12.19 7.42
N ALA A 224 16.35 -10.92 7.15
CA ALA A 224 15.03 -10.45 6.73
C ALA A 224 14.65 -10.89 5.31
N THR A 225 15.63 -11.34 4.49
CA THR A 225 15.42 -11.76 3.09
C THR A 225 15.63 -13.26 2.87
N ASN A 226 16.43 -13.94 3.71
CA ASN A 226 16.62 -15.39 3.64
C ASN A 226 15.32 -16.11 4.00
N GLY A 227 14.84 -16.96 3.08
CA GLY A 227 13.63 -17.76 3.25
C GLY A 227 13.66 -18.68 4.48
N ARG A 228 12.45 -19.18 4.83
CA ARG A 228 12.15 -19.97 6.03
C ARG A 228 13.27 -20.97 6.41
N PHE A 229 13.90 -20.78 7.58
CA PHE A 229 14.37 -21.94 8.35
C PHE A 229 13.14 -22.78 8.72
N SER A 230 13.33 -24.07 8.95
CA SER A 230 12.34 -25.13 9.18
C SER A 230 11.22 -24.81 10.19
N GLU A 231 11.34 -23.75 11.00
CA GLU A 231 10.37 -23.35 12.03
C GLU A 231 9.64 -22.01 11.76
N GLY A 232 9.90 -21.29 10.67
CA GLY A 232 9.16 -20.06 10.29
C GLY A 232 9.31 -18.82 11.19
N ARG A 233 9.76 -18.95 12.45
CA ARG A 233 9.87 -17.87 13.44
C ARG A 233 10.97 -16.84 13.14
N SER A 234 12.14 -17.29 12.69
CA SER A 234 13.32 -16.43 12.42
C SER A 234 13.06 -15.33 11.38
N PHE A 235 12.45 -15.68 10.24
CA PHE A 235 12.18 -14.71 9.18
C PHE A 235 11.23 -13.60 9.64
N VAL A 236 10.24 -13.94 10.47
CA VAL A 236 9.23 -13.00 10.96
C VAL A 236 9.87 -11.94 11.87
N CYS A 237 10.72 -12.32 12.83
CA CYS A 237 11.29 -11.33 13.74
C CYS A 237 12.23 -10.35 13.03
N TRP A 238 13.15 -10.84 12.18
CA TRP A 238 14.11 -9.98 11.46
C TRP A 238 13.43 -9.07 10.43
N SER A 239 12.39 -9.56 9.73
CA SER A 239 11.63 -8.73 8.79
C SER A 239 10.83 -7.62 9.47
N GLU A 240 10.20 -7.91 10.62
CA GLU A 240 9.48 -6.91 11.42
C GLU A 240 10.44 -5.92 12.09
N LEU A 241 11.60 -6.38 12.60
CA LEU A 241 12.66 -5.52 13.11
C LEU A 241 13.13 -4.55 12.02
N ARG A 242 13.57 -5.07 10.86
CA ARG A 242 14.00 -4.26 9.71
C ARG A 242 12.93 -3.24 9.32
N HIS A 243 11.67 -3.65 9.29
CA HIS A 243 10.55 -2.77 8.97
C HIS A 243 10.47 -1.59 9.95
N SER A 244 10.39 -1.86 11.26
CA SER A 244 10.28 -0.80 12.27
C SER A 244 11.49 0.14 12.26
N LEU A 245 12.71 -0.40 12.18
CA LEU A 245 13.94 0.40 12.13
C LEU A 245 13.98 1.33 10.91
N SER A 246 13.67 0.80 9.72
CA SER A 246 13.62 1.58 8.48
C SER A 246 12.63 2.73 8.57
N ARG A 247 11.47 2.50 9.22
CA ARG A 247 10.44 3.55 9.38
C ARG A 247 10.90 4.67 10.31
N LEU A 248 11.54 4.34 11.43
CA LEU A 248 12.04 5.34 12.36
C LEU A 248 13.15 6.20 11.76
N GLN A 249 14.06 5.62 10.96
CA GLN A 249 15.13 6.38 10.30
C GLN A 249 14.67 7.22 9.11
N SER A 250 13.46 6.98 8.60
CA SER A 250 13.03 7.56 7.32
C SER A 250 12.82 9.07 7.35
N TYR A 251 12.50 9.67 8.51
CA TYR A 251 12.14 11.10 8.61
C TYR A 251 13.32 12.03 8.28
N LYS A 252 14.51 11.79 8.85
CA LYS A 252 15.72 12.57 8.50
C LYS A 252 16.02 12.49 7.01
N LYS A 253 15.94 11.29 6.42
CA LYS A 253 16.16 11.10 4.98
C LYS A 253 15.09 11.79 4.14
N THR A 254 13.84 11.81 4.59
CA THR A 254 12.76 12.51 3.91
C THR A 254 13.03 14.01 3.82
N ILE A 255 13.53 14.65 4.87
CA ILE A 255 13.90 16.08 4.83
C ILE A 255 15.01 16.34 3.81
N GLN A 256 16.04 15.49 3.78
CA GLN A 256 17.10 15.57 2.78
C GLN A 256 16.56 15.42 1.35
N ASP A 257 15.61 14.51 1.14
CA ASP A 257 14.95 14.32 -0.15
C ASP A 257 14.13 15.57 -0.56
N LEU A 258 13.44 16.23 0.38
CA LEU A 258 12.68 17.46 0.13
C LEU A 258 13.61 18.66 -0.18
N ILE A 259 14.72 18.80 0.55
CA ILE A 259 15.75 19.81 0.28
C ILE A 259 16.40 19.60 -1.09
N ALA A 260 16.65 18.35 -1.46
CA ALA A 260 17.19 18.03 -2.78
C ALA A 260 16.22 18.45 -3.89
N ALA A 261 14.91 18.25 -3.68
CA ALA A 261 13.88 18.69 -4.62
C ALA A 261 13.80 20.22 -4.72
N GLU A 262 13.91 20.96 -3.62
CA GLU A 262 13.95 22.44 -3.67
C GLU A 262 15.14 22.98 -4.45
N ARG A 263 16.30 22.31 -4.36
CA ARG A 263 17.47 22.67 -5.16
C ARG A 263 17.27 22.38 -6.65
N GLU A 264 16.49 21.35 -6.98
CA GLU A 264 16.27 20.90 -8.36
C GLU A 264 15.16 21.70 -9.06
N TRP A 265 14.06 21.97 -8.35
CA TRP A 265 12.91 22.72 -8.83
C TRP A 265 12.53 23.80 -7.82
N PRO A 266 13.27 24.92 -7.73
CA PRO A 266 12.94 25.98 -6.77
C PRO A 266 11.59 26.64 -7.05
N ASP A 267 11.14 26.64 -8.30
CA ASP A 267 9.92 27.33 -8.75
C ASP A 267 8.65 26.77 -8.09
N ILE A 268 8.58 25.46 -7.83
CA ILE A 268 7.41 24.83 -7.21
C ILE A 268 7.26 25.18 -5.72
N PHE A 269 8.22 25.91 -5.12
CA PHE A 269 8.19 26.34 -3.72
C PHE A 269 7.88 27.85 -3.55
N GLN A 270 7.78 28.64 -4.63
CA GLN A 270 7.66 30.10 -4.53
C GLN A 270 6.20 30.54 -4.35
N GLU A 271 5.45 30.61 -5.45
CA GLU A 271 4.04 30.98 -5.47
C GLU A 271 3.22 29.69 -5.57
N PHE A 272 2.55 29.34 -4.48
CA PHE A 272 1.79 28.09 -4.43
C PHE A 272 0.54 28.20 -3.56
N GLU A 273 -0.35 27.23 -3.74
CA GLU A 273 -1.53 27.02 -2.91
C GLU A 273 -1.65 25.53 -2.58
N VAL A 274 -1.92 25.20 -1.31
CA VAL A 274 -2.26 23.84 -0.90
C VAL A 274 -3.78 23.73 -0.81
N VAL A 275 -4.35 22.79 -1.57
CA VAL A 275 -5.79 22.52 -1.64
C VAL A 275 -6.07 21.11 -1.15
N SER A 276 -6.92 21.00 -0.13
CA SER A 276 -7.39 19.72 0.38
C SER A 276 -8.63 19.23 -0.37
N VAL A 277 -8.71 17.92 -0.59
CA VAL A 277 -9.90 17.22 -1.08
C VAL A 277 -10.49 16.45 0.10
N GLU A 278 -11.80 16.61 0.31
CA GLU A 278 -12.51 15.97 1.41
C GLU A 278 -12.36 14.44 1.39
N SER A 279 -12.16 13.86 2.57
CA SER A 279 -12.12 12.41 2.73
C SER A 279 -13.48 11.80 2.41
N SER A 280 -13.48 10.61 1.81
CA SER A 280 -14.75 9.95 1.48
C SER A 280 -15.50 9.44 2.71
N GLN A 281 -16.82 9.52 2.66
CA GLN A 281 -17.68 8.90 3.66
C GLN A 281 -17.73 7.38 3.48
N THR A 282 -17.83 6.68 4.61
CA THR A 282 -17.96 5.22 4.62
C THR A 282 -19.34 4.79 4.15
N GLU A 283 -19.39 3.75 3.31
CA GLU A 283 -20.64 3.07 2.98
C GLU A 283 -20.89 1.86 3.90
N PRO A 284 -22.16 1.42 4.06
CA PRO A 284 -22.46 0.16 4.71
C PRO A 284 -21.96 -1.03 3.88
N ASN A 285 -21.74 -2.15 4.57
CA ASN A 285 -21.36 -3.41 3.93
C ASN A 285 -22.35 -3.79 2.81
N PRO A 286 -21.87 -3.93 1.56
CA PRO A 286 -22.72 -4.18 0.39
C PRO A 286 -23.08 -5.66 0.20
N LEU A 287 -22.48 -6.56 0.98
CA LEU A 287 -22.68 -7.99 0.88
C LEU A 287 -23.82 -8.49 1.77
N SER A 288 -24.32 -9.67 1.42
CA SER A 288 -25.38 -10.38 2.15
C SER A 288 -24.96 -11.81 2.42
N LYS A 289 -25.71 -12.55 3.26
CA LYS A 289 -25.48 -13.97 3.57
C LYS A 289 -25.31 -14.87 2.33
N LYS A 290 -25.86 -14.49 1.18
CA LYS A 290 -25.70 -15.21 -0.09
C LYS A 290 -24.26 -15.20 -0.64
N SER A 291 -23.40 -14.36 -0.08
CA SER A 291 -22.01 -14.11 -0.50
C SER A 291 -20.99 -14.86 0.36
N GLU A 292 -21.44 -15.67 1.31
CA GLU A 292 -20.57 -16.31 2.31
C GLU A 292 -19.95 -17.63 1.83
N LYS A 293 -20.29 -18.11 0.62
CA LYS A 293 -19.77 -19.37 0.07
C LYS A 293 -19.10 -19.17 -1.28
N ALA A 294 -17.93 -19.79 -1.46
CA ALA A 294 -17.16 -19.73 -2.69
C ALA A 294 -17.96 -20.25 -3.88
N SER A 295 -18.67 -21.38 -3.75
CA SER A 295 -19.49 -21.97 -4.83
C SER A 295 -20.58 -21.01 -5.34
N ASN A 296 -21.21 -20.26 -4.44
CA ASN A 296 -22.21 -19.25 -4.80
C ASN A 296 -21.60 -18.05 -5.53
N ILE A 297 -20.43 -17.60 -5.11
CA ILE A 297 -19.69 -16.50 -5.74
C ILE A 297 -19.24 -16.94 -7.15
N ILE A 298 -18.57 -18.09 -7.25
CA ILE A 298 -18.07 -18.66 -8.51
C ILE A 298 -19.22 -18.87 -9.50
N GLY A 299 -20.36 -19.41 -9.05
CA GLY A 299 -21.55 -19.58 -9.88
C GLY A 299 -22.13 -18.28 -10.45
N ARG A 300 -21.84 -17.12 -9.83
CA ARG A 300 -22.22 -15.79 -10.35
C ARG A 300 -21.11 -15.11 -11.17
N MET A 301 -19.88 -15.59 -11.07
CA MET A 301 -18.75 -15.12 -11.86
C MET A 301 -18.68 -15.83 -13.22
N CYS A 302 -19.04 -17.12 -13.28
CA CYS A 302 -18.97 -17.96 -14.48
C CYS A 302 -20.33 -18.18 -15.11
N SER A 303 -20.40 -18.02 -16.43
CA SER A 303 -21.58 -18.37 -17.24
C SER A 303 -21.48 -19.76 -17.87
N ASN A 304 -20.26 -20.22 -18.17
CA ASN A 304 -19.98 -21.55 -18.70
C ASN A 304 -20.07 -22.62 -17.60
N GLU A 305 -20.83 -23.70 -17.85
CA GLU A 305 -21.07 -24.76 -16.86
C GLU A 305 -19.85 -25.63 -16.57
N ALA A 306 -19.03 -25.96 -17.57
CA ALA A 306 -17.82 -26.75 -17.41
C ALA A 306 -16.76 -26.00 -16.59
N SER A 307 -16.52 -24.73 -16.93
CA SER A 307 -15.61 -23.86 -16.17
C SER A 307 -16.11 -23.65 -14.74
N ARG A 308 -17.42 -23.44 -14.56
CA ARG A 308 -18.04 -23.33 -13.23
C ARG A 308 -17.80 -24.60 -12.39
N GLN A 309 -18.03 -25.79 -12.95
CA GLN A 309 -17.81 -27.05 -12.25
C GLN A 309 -16.35 -27.18 -11.81
N ARG A 310 -15.41 -26.97 -12.74
CA ARG A 310 -13.96 -27.02 -12.47
C ARG A 310 -13.55 -26.09 -11.31
N TYR A 311 -13.96 -24.82 -11.34
CA TYR A 311 -13.61 -23.87 -10.28
C TYR A 311 -14.28 -24.20 -8.95
N CYS A 312 -15.53 -24.68 -8.98
CA CYS A 312 -16.20 -25.16 -7.76
C CYS A 312 -15.46 -26.34 -7.13
N ASP A 313 -14.96 -27.29 -7.92
CA ASP A 313 -14.20 -28.45 -7.42
C ASP A 313 -12.86 -28.00 -6.80
N LEU A 314 -12.17 -27.03 -7.41
CA LEU A 314 -10.97 -26.41 -6.83
C LEU A 314 -11.28 -25.70 -5.50
N ALA A 315 -12.37 -24.94 -5.44
CA ALA A 315 -12.79 -24.25 -4.22
C ALA A 315 -13.17 -25.23 -3.10
N GLN A 316 -13.81 -26.35 -3.42
CA GLN A 316 -14.11 -27.41 -2.44
C GLN A 316 -12.84 -28.08 -1.88
N ASN A 317 -11.81 -28.26 -2.72
CA ASN A 317 -10.51 -28.73 -2.22
C ASN A 317 -9.90 -27.73 -1.24
N LEU A 318 -9.95 -26.42 -1.54
CA LEU A 318 -9.45 -25.39 -0.63
C LEU A 318 -10.30 -25.28 0.64
N GLN A 319 -11.62 -25.48 0.56
CA GLN A 319 -12.48 -25.57 1.75
C GLN A 319 -12.00 -26.68 2.68
N ARG A 320 -11.78 -27.89 2.16
CA ARG A 320 -11.38 -29.05 2.97
C ARG A 320 -10.02 -28.88 3.65
N MET A 321 -9.11 -28.13 3.03
CA MET A 321 -7.72 -28.01 3.49
C MET A 321 -7.44 -26.72 4.27
N PHE A 322 -8.20 -25.64 4.02
CA PHE A 322 -7.87 -24.29 4.49
C PHE A 322 -9.09 -23.43 4.86
N ASP A 323 -10.28 -24.02 4.99
CA ASP A 323 -11.51 -23.37 5.47
C ASP A 323 -11.87 -22.09 4.67
N LEU A 324 -11.85 -22.20 3.33
CA LEU A 324 -12.05 -21.08 2.40
C LEU A 324 -13.37 -20.31 2.63
N ASP A 325 -14.49 -21.00 2.77
CA ASP A 325 -15.82 -20.43 3.05
C ASP A 325 -15.83 -19.72 4.40
N ASP A 326 -15.18 -20.24 5.43
CA ASP A 326 -15.07 -19.59 6.74
C ASP A 326 -14.26 -18.29 6.64
N ARG A 327 -13.19 -18.28 5.84
CA ARG A 327 -12.42 -17.05 5.54
C ARG A 327 -13.27 -16.05 4.78
N ILE A 328 -14.01 -16.48 3.75
CA ILE A 328 -14.96 -15.62 3.01
C ILE A 328 -16.01 -15.05 3.96
N GLN A 329 -16.61 -15.89 4.81
CA GLN A 329 -17.63 -15.47 5.78
C GLN A 329 -17.05 -14.46 6.78
N THR A 330 -15.82 -14.68 7.26
CA THR A 330 -15.11 -13.76 8.15
C THR A 330 -14.94 -12.39 7.51
N GLN A 331 -14.55 -12.31 6.23
CA GLN A 331 -14.47 -11.03 5.52
C GLN A 331 -15.85 -10.41 5.30
N CYS A 332 -16.85 -11.21 4.91
CA CYS A 332 -18.22 -10.76 4.66
C CYS A 332 -18.93 -10.21 5.89
N THR A 333 -18.67 -10.74 7.08
CA THR A 333 -19.36 -10.39 8.33
C THR A 333 -18.59 -9.42 9.21
N LYS A 334 -17.40 -9.00 8.76
CA LYS A 334 -16.51 -8.12 9.51
C LYS A 334 -17.20 -6.79 9.83
N SER A 335 -17.26 -6.45 11.12
CA SER A 335 -17.83 -5.17 11.59
C SER A 335 -17.08 -3.93 11.08
N THR A 336 -15.83 -4.12 10.68
CA THR A 336 -14.96 -3.09 10.09
C THR A 336 -15.06 -3.04 8.56
N PHE A 337 -15.95 -3.82 7.93
CA PHE A 337 -16.24 -3.72 6.51
C PHE A 337 -17.06 -2.46 6.22
N LYS A 338 -16.36 -1.35 6.05
CA LYS A 338 -16.89 0.00 5.83
C LYS A 338 -16.17 0.63 4.64
N PRO A 339 -16.66 0.39 3.41
CA PRO A 339 -15.94 0.80 2.21
C PRO A 339 -15.78 2.31 2.07
N ILE A 340 -14.65 2.72 1.51
CA ILE A 340 -14.24 4.10 1.21
C ILE A 340 -13.54 4.22 -0.14
N VAL A 341 -13.59 5.43 -0.67
CA VAL A 341 -12.78 5.83 -1.82
C VAL A 341 -11.40 6.16 -1.27
N HIS A 342 -10.37 5.54 -1.83
CA HIS A 342 -9.00 5.83 -1.43
C HIS A 342 -8.54 7.18 -1.99
N CYS A 343 -7.60 7.82 -1.31
CA CYS A 343 -7.08 9.14 -1.61
C CYS A 343 -6.49 9.27 -3.01
N GLU A 344 -5.86 8.23 -3.56
CA GLU A 344 -5.34 8.26 -4.93
C GLU A 344 -6.47 8.56 -5.93
N ILE A 345 -7.64 7.95 -5.69
CA ILE A 345 -8.83 8.09 -6.52
C ILE A 345 -9.53 9.42 -6.25
N LEU A 346 -9.52 9.91 -5.01
CA LEU A 346 -10.08 11.22 -4.67
C LEU A 346 -9.36 12.35 -5.41
N VAL A 347 -8.02 12.36 -5.39
CA VAL A 347 -7.23 13.36 -6.13
C VAL A 347 -7.48 13.24 -7.64
N LEU A 348 -7.48 12.02 -8.18
CA LEU A 348 -7.77 11.79 -9.59
C LEU A 348 -9.14 12.34 -10.01
N GLU A 349 -10.20 11.98 -9.28
CA GLU A 349 -11.56 12.39 -9.65
C GLU A 349 -11.78 13.90 -9.45
N TRP A 350 -11.10 14.53 -8.49
CA TRP A 350 -11.07 15.97 -8.36
C TRP A 350 -10.44 16.63 -9.61
N ILE A 351 -9.29 16.15 -10.06
CA ILE A 351 -8.61 16.64 -11.28
C ILE A 351 -9.47 16.40 -12.53
N MET A 352 -10.15 15.26 -12.62
CA MET A 352 -11.09 14.98 -13.71
C MET A 352 -12.31 15.92 -13.67
N GLY A 353 -12.79 16.28 -12.48
CA GLY A 353 -13.83 17.29 -12.28
C GLY A 353 -13.39 18.65 -12.80
N LEU A 354 -12.23 19.13 -12.35
CA LEU A 354 -11.66 20.40 -12.76
C LEU A 354 -11.48 20.48 -14.29
N ASN A 355 -10.96 19.43 -14.93
CA ASN A 355 -10.85 19.36 -16.38
C ASN A 355 -12.20 19.53 -17.10
N ARG A 356 -13.27 18.93 -16.57
CA ARG A 356 -14.61 19.08 -17.15
C ARG A 356 -15.10 20.52 -17.03
N GLU A 357 -14.88 21.15 -15.87
CA GLU A 357 -15.26 22.55 -15.66
C GLU A 357 -14.50 23.50 -16.58
N LEU A 358 -13.20 23.30 -16.76
CA LEU A 358 -12.36 24.08 -17.67
C LEU A 358 -12.84 23.90 -19.13
N ALA A 359 -13.11 22.66 -19.54
CA ALA A 359 -13.63 22.37 -20.87
C ALA A 359 -14.99 23.04 -21.14
N GLN A 360 -15.90 23.06 -20.16
CA GLN A 360 -17.18 23.77 -20.28
C GLN A 360 -17.01 25.28 -20.48
N LYS A 361 -15.97 25.84 -19.86
CA LYS A 361 -15.60 27.26 -19.99
C LYS A 361 -14.69 27.54 -21.20
N HIS A 362 -14.41 26.55 -22.04
CA HIS A 362 -13.50 26.63 -23.20
C HIS A 362 -12.07 27.04 -22.84
N TYR A 363 -11.63 26.77 -21.61
CA TYR A 363 -10.23 26.92 -21.21
C TYR A 363 -9.42 25.67 -21.55
N PRO A 364 -8.09 25.78 -21.69
CA PRO A 364 -7.20 24.63 -21.73
C PRO A 364 -7.42 23.72 -20.52
N GLY A 365 -7.16 22.42 -20.68
CA GLY A 365 -7.22 21.46 -19.58
C GLY A 365 -6.16 21.75 -18.51
N VAL A 366 -6.23 21.02 -17.41
CA VAL A 366 -5.24 21.12 -16.34
C VAL A 366 -3.85 20.79 -16.88
N THR A 367 -2.85 21.53 -16.43
CA THR A 367 -1.44 21.26 -16.72
C THR A 367 -0.78 20.75 -15.45
N PHE A 368 -0.01 19.68 -15.56
CA PHE A 368 0.84 19.19 -14.47
C PHE A 368 2.22 19.83 -14.59
N PHE A 369 2.92 19.96 -13.46
CA PHE A 369 4.31 20.38 -13.46
C PHE A 369 5.14 19.57 -14.46
N ASN A 370 5.86 20.25 -15.36
CA ASN A 370 6.65 19.65 -16.45
C ASN A 370 5.88 18.67 -17.37
N GLY A 371 4.54 18.72 -17.38
CA GLY A 371 3.69 17.78 -18.10
C GLY A 371 3.64 16.37 -17.49
N TRP A 372 4.28 16.14 -16.35
CA TRP A 372 4.31 14.84 -15.66
C TRP A 372 3.00 14.58 -14.94
N SER A 373 2.04 14.03 -15.67
CA SER A 373 0.69 13.70 -15.18
C SER A 373 0.73 12.55 -14.16
N TYR A 374 1.05 12.89 -12.91
CA TYR A 374 1.32 11.91 -11.87
C TYR A 374 0.74 12.29 -10.50
N ILE A 375 0.16 11.30 -9.82
CA ILE A 375 -0.32 11.38 -8.45
C ILE A 375 0.61 10.55 -7.57
N GLY A 376 1.36 11.23 -6.70
CA GLY A 376 2.19 10.58 -5.69
C GLY A 376 1.39 10.21 -4.45
N SER A 377 1.80 9.16 -3.74
CA SER A 377 1.11 8.68 -2.54
C SER A 377 2.09 8.19 -1.48
N SER A 378 1.68 8.28 -0.20
CA SER A 378 2.51 7.92 0.95
C SER A 378 2.88 6.43 0.96
N LYS A 379 2.03 5.60 0.34
CA LYS A 379 2.20 4.17 0.13
C LYS A 379 1.96 3.80 -1.33
N PRO A 380 2.63 2.75 -1.85
CA PRO A 380 2.26 2.15 -3.14
C PRO A 380 0.74 1.97 -3.27
N ALA A 381 0.19 2.13 -4.47
CA ALA A 381 -1.24 1.96 -4.68
C ALA A 381 -1.69 0.54 -4.31
N CYS A 382 -2.90 0.42 -3.76
CA CYS A 382 -3.48 -0.91 -3.57
C CYS A 382 -3.89 -1.53 -4.91
N GLN A 383 -4.14 -2.84 -4.91
CA GLN A 383 -4.48 -3.56 -6.15
C GLN A 383 -5.76 -3.01 -6.82
N LEU A 384 -6.75 -2.60 -6.03
CA LEU A 384 -7.99 -2.02 -6.57
C LEU A 384 -7.81 -0.59 -7.10
N CYS A 385 -6.98 0.23 -6.45
CA CYS A 385 -6.57 1.52 -7.01
C CYS A 385 -5.82 1.31 -8.32
N ARG A 386 -4.89 0.34 -8.38
CA ARG A 386 -4.16 -0.01 -9.59
C ARG A 386 -5.09 -0.37 -10.75
N TYR A 387 -6.03 -1.30 -10.55
CA TYR A 387 -6.98 -1.64 -11.62
C TYR A 387 -7.86 -0.45 -12.06
N TYR A 388 -8.16 0.47 -11.13
CA TYR A 388 -8.88 1.68 -11.49
C TYR A 388 -8.04 2.54 -12.43
N PHE A 389 -6.80 2.88 -12.05
CA PHE A 389 -5.89 3.69 -12.88
C PHE A 389 -5.49 3.00 -14.19
N ASP A 390 -5.40 1.67 -14.22
CA ASP A 390 -5.07 0.88 -15.42
C ASP A 390 -6.24 0.81 -16.43
N ALA A 391 -7.42 1.36 -16.11
CA ALA A 391 -8.55 1.41 -17.04
C ALA A 391 -8.22 2.30 -18.26
N ALA A 392 -7.92 1.63 -19.39
CA ALA A 392 -7.38 2.25 -20.59
C ALA A 392 -8.23 3.42 -21.10
N GLY A 393 -7.58 4.56 -21.33
CA GLY A 393 -8.19 5.76 -21.89
C GLY A 393 -9.12 6.51 -20.95
N GLN A 394 -9.24 6.11 -19.68
CA GLN A 394 -10.21 6.72 -18.75
C GLN A 394 -9.63 7.86 -17.89
N HIS A 395 -8.32 8.11 -17.94
CA HIS A 395 -7.63 8.98 -16.98
C HIS A 395 -6.77 10.08 -17.61
N ASN A 396 -6.93 10.36 -18.92
CA ASN A 396 -6.13 11.38 -19.63
C ASN A 396 -4.61 11.24 -19.42
N GLY A 397 -4.11 10.00 -19.33
CA GLY A 397 -2.69 9.73 -19.10
C GLY A 397 -2.19 9.96 -17.66
N ILE A 398 -3.07 10.31 -16.71
CA ILE A 398 -2.69 10.47 -15.30
C ILE A 398 -2.31 9.11 -14.71
N ARG A 399 -1.11 9.04 -14.16
CA ARG A 399 -0.54 7.84 -13.54
C ARG A 399 -0.51 7.98 -12.01
N THR A 400 -0.41 6.84 -11.34
CA THR A 400 -0.23 6.78 -9.88
C THR A 400 1.02 5.97 -9.53
N ARG A 401 1.39 6.01 -8.25
CA ARG A 401 2.48 5.20 -7.71
C ARG A 401 2.24 3.72 -7.99
N ALA A 402 3.26 3.02 -8.48
CA ALA A 402 3.23 1.58 -8.69
C ALA A 402 2.71 0.84 -7.46
N GLY A 403 1.89 -0.20 -7.65
CA GLY A 403 1.17 -0.85 -6.56
C GLY A 403 2.00 -1.83 -5.73
N HIS A 404 1.57 -2.09 -4.47
CA HIS A 404 2.17 -3.14 -3.62
C HIS A 404 1.49 -4.52 -3.79
N GLY A 405 0.40 -4.62 -4.56
CA GLY A 405 -0.31 -5.87 -4.85
C GLY A 405 -1.31 -6.33 -3.79
N ASN A 406 -1.52 -5.60 -2.68
CA ASN A 406 -2.47 -6.02 -1.65
C ASN A 406 -3.87 -5.53 -2.00
N LEU A 407 -4.84 -6.40 -1.71
CA LEU A 407 -6.26 -6.15 -1.89
C LEU A 407 -6.89 -5.68 -0.57
N TYR A 408 -7.67 -4.60 -0.63
CA TYR A 408 -8.44 -4.10 0.51
C TYR A 408 -9.94 -4.16 0.23
N ILE A 409 -10.66 -4.95 1.03
CA ILE A 409 -12.12 -5.09 0.89
C ILE A 409 -12.87 -3.77 1.14
N ASN A 410 -12.28 -2.87 1.93
CA ASN A 410 -12.85 -1.55 2.24
C ASN A 410 -12.66 -0.52 1.11
N TRP A 411 -12.32 -0.93 -0.10
CA TRP A 411 -12.28 -0.03 -1.25
C TRP A 411 -13.66 0.06 -1.91
N ARG A 412 -14.10 1.25 -2.33
CA ARG A 412 -15.30 1.46 -3.16
C ARG A 412 -15.04 2.36 -4.35
N PHE A 413 -15.93 2.29 -5.34
CA PHE A 413 -15.95 3.24 -6.46
C PHE A 413 -16.21 4.68 -5.99
N PRO A 414 -15.61 5.68 -6.65
CA PRO A 414 -15.89 7.08 -6.36
C PRO A 414 -17.37 7.42 -6.61
N ASP A 415 -17.80 8.46 -5.92
CA ASP A 415 -19.13 9.04 -6.05
C ASP A 415 -19.27 9.70 -7.44
N LEU A 416 -20.43 9.52 -8.06
CA LEU A 416 -20.75 10.11 -9.36
C LEU A 416 -21.88 11.10 -9.16
N HIS A 417 -21.62 12.37 -9.42
CA HIS A 417 -22.63 13.42 -9.32
C HIS A 417 -23.44 13.54 -10.61
N GLU A 418 -24.70 13.98 -10.53
CA GLU A 418 -25.57 14.17 -11.71
C GLU A 418 -24.98 15.17 -12.70
N SER A 419 -24.29 16.20 -12.21
CA SER A 419 -23.53 17.16 -13.04
C SER A 419 -22.50 16.53 -13.98
N CYS A 420 -22.03 15.31 -13.68
CA CYS A 420 -21.09 14.59 -14.55
C CYS A 420 -21.75 14.09 -15.86
N GLY A 421 -23.09 14.11 -15.94
CA GLY A 421 -23.85 13.79 -17.13
C GLY A 421 -23.61 12.38 -17.69
N THR A 422 -23.92 12.21 -18.97
CA THR A 422 -23.78 10.93 -19.67
C THR A 422 -22.33 10.49 -19.84
N PHE A 423 -21.40 11.44 -20.00
CA PHE A 423 -19.98 11.15 -20.10
C PHE A 423 -19.46 10.48 -18.81
N GLY A 424 -19.76 11.04 -17.64
CA GLY A 424 -19.35 10.48 -16.36
C GLY A 424 -19.94 9.08 -16.11
N GLN A 425 -21.20 8.87 -16.50
CA GLN A 425 -21.84 7.55 -16.41
C GLN A 425 -21.15 6.51 -17.31
N THR A 426 -20.87 6.86 -18.57
CA THR A 426 -20.18 5.98 -19.53
C THR A 426 -18.77 5.65 -19.05
N ARG A 427 -18.00 6.65 -18.61
CA ARG A 427 -16.66 6.47 -18.05
C ARG A 427 -16.68 5.53 -16.84
N ARG A 428 -17.55 5.78 -15.87
CA ARG A 428 -17.67 4.92 -14.67
C ARG A 428 -18.02 3.49 -15.06
N GLN A 429 -18.90 3.29 -16.03
CA GLN A 429 -19.30 1.96 -16.49
C GLN A 429 -18.16 1.23 -17.24
N SER A 430 -17.36 1.97 -18.01
CA SER A 430 -16.16 1.45 -18.67
C SER A 430 -15.12 0.96 -17.65
N ILE A 431 -14.77 1.83 -16.68
CA ILE A 431 -13.85 1.47 -15.58
C ILE A 431 -14.39 0.28 -14.79
N PHE A 432 -15.68 0.29 -14.45
CA PHE A 432 -16.33 -0.80 -13.73
C PHE A 432 -16.17 -2.13 -14.45
N ASN A 433 -16.43 -2.19 -15.76
CA ASN A 433 -16.30 -3.44 -16.51
C ASN A 433 -14.85 -3.92 -16.56
N SER A 434 -13.91 -3.02 -16.86
CA SER A 434 -12.47 -3.32 -16.89
C SER A 434 -11.97 -3.89 -15.56
N MET A 435 -12.30 -3.23 -14.44
CA MET A 435 -11.89 -3.68 -13.11
C MET A 435 -12.48 -5.05 -12.77
N ILE A 436 -13.76 -5.27 -13.07
CA ILE A 436 -14.43 -6.55 -12.77
C ILE A 436 -13.77 -7.69 -13.51
N GLU A 437 -13.40 -7.48 -14.77
CA GLU A 437 -12.69 -8.48 -15.57
C GLU A 437 -11.35 -8.84 -14.93
N LYS A 438 -10.53 -7.84 -14.57
CA LYS A 438 -9.23 -8.06 -13.93
C LYS A 438 -9.33 -8.72 -12.56
N ILE A 439 -10.26 -8.29 -11.71
CA ILE A 439 -10.47 -8.91 -10.39
C ILE A 439 -10.85 -10.38 -10.54
N ARG A 440 -11.70 -10.72 -11.53
CA ARG A 440 -12.11 -12.11 -11.79
C ARG A 440 -10.95 -12.94 -12.33
N GLN A 441 -10.20 -12.41 -13.31
CA GLN A 441 -9.03 -13.06 -13.88
C GLN A 441 -8.01 -13.41 -12.78
N ASP A 442 -7.68 -12.46 -11.91
CA ASP A 442 -6.68 -12.68 -10.86
C ASP A 442 -7.21 -13.62 -9.76
N ALA A 443 -8.49 -13.51 -9.36
CA ALA A 443 -9.10 -14.43 -8.41
C ALA A 443 -9.06 -15.89 -8.91
N PHE A 444 -9.42 -16.13 -10.17
CA PHE A 444 -9.36 -17.47 -10.76
C PHE A 444 -7.93 -17.92 -11.02
N GLY A 445 -7.03 -17.01 -11.38
CA GLY A 445 -5.60 -17.28 -11.50
C GLY A 445 -5.02 -17.84 -10.20
N ILE A 446 -5.33 -17.20 -9.06
CA ILE A 446 -4.87 -17.67 -7.73
C ILE A 446 -5.51 -19.01 -7.36
N LEU A 447 -6.81 -19.17 -7.64
CA LEU A 447 -7.53 -20.43 -7.39
C LEU A 447 -6.89 -21.61 -8.14
N VAL A 448 -6.41 -21.40 -9.36
CA VAL A 448 -5.78 -22.42 -10.20
C VAL A 448 -4.30 -22.62 -9.85
N MET A 449 -3.52 -21.54 -9.79
CA MET A 449 -2.06 -21.58 -9.65
C MET A 449 -1.59 -21.72 -8.20
N ARG A 450 -2.47 -21.46 -7.21
CA ARG A 450 -2.15 -21.42 -5.78
C ARG A 450 -0.99 -20.48 -5.44
N ASN A 451 -0.80 -19.42 -6.22
CA ASN A 451 0.15 -18.35 -5.95
C ASN A 451 -0.60 -17.02 -5.95
N SER A 452 -0.18 -16.07 -5.11
CA SER A 452 -0.73 -14.72 -5.09
C SER A 452 0.38 -13.70 -5.14
N GLU A 453 0.11 -12.57 -5.78
CA GLU A 453 0.95 -11.39 -5.68
C GLU A 453 0.54 -10.55 -4.45
N GLY A 454 1.51 -9.98 -3.73
CA GLY A 454 1.26 -9.12 -2.56
C GLY A 454 2.42 -9.08 -1.58
N LYS A 455 2.32 -8.19 -0.58
CA LYS A 455 3.31 -7.97 0.49
C LYS A 455 2.66 -7.96 1.86
N ARG A 456 3.35 -8.51 2.86
CA ARG A 456 2.91 -8.43 4.26
C ARG A 456 2.69 -6.99 4.74
N HIS A 457 3.58 -6.09 4.35
CA HIS A 457 3.47 -4.65 4.63
C HIS A 457 3.16 -3.89 3.35
N ASP A 458 2.19 -2.99 3.44
CA ASP A 458 1.73 -2.09 2.36
C ASP A 458 2.71 -0.95 2.04
N SER A 459 3.84 -0.95 2.72
CA SER A 459 4.76 0.15 2.91
C SER A 459 6.12 -0.23 2.36
N SER A 460 6.71 0.56 1.46
CA SER A 460 8.06 0.29 0.95
C SER A 460 9.10 0.59 2.04
N THR A 461 9.82 -0.43 2.52
CA THR A 461 10.95 -0.31 3.45
C THR A 461 12.30 -0.12 2.75
N HIS A 462 12.29 0.10 1.43
CA HIS A 462 13.49 0.43 0.65
C HIS A 462 13.42 1.88 0.16
N PRO A 463 14.56 2.60 0.11
CA PRO A 463 14.67 3.90 -0.54
C PRO A 463 14.26 3.93 -2.02
N LEU A 464 14.12 2.78 -2.68
CA LEU A 464 13.60 2.58 -4.02
C LEU A 464 13.16 1.14 -4.15
N MET A 465 11.90 0.91 -4.52
CA MET A 465 11.68 -0.18 -5.45
C MET A 465 11.89 0.41 -6.84
N SER A 466 12.83 -0.15 -7.59
CA SER A 466 12.91 0.06 -9.02
C SER A 466 11.56 -0.33 -9.63
N VAL A 467 10.93 0.65 -10.25
CA VAL A 467 9.69 0.56 -11.01
C VAL A 467 9.91 -0.46 -12.12
N ARG A 468 9.03 -1.47 -12.22
CA ARG A 468 8.84 -2.12 -13.53
C ARG A 468 8.08 -1.11 -14.38
N TYR A 469 8.81 -0.41 -15.24
CA TYR A 469 8.23 0.12 -16.46
C TYR A 469 8.06 -1.07 -17.41
N THR A 470 6.83 -1.51 -17.63
CA THR A 470 6.52 -2.28 -18.84
C THR A 470 6.19 -1.27 -19.94
N ASP A 471 7.20 -0.54 -20.41
CA ASP A 471 7.20 -0.08 -21.80
C ASP A 471 7.84 -1.19 -22.62
N VAL A 472 6.99 -2.13 -23.03
CA VAL A 472 7.23 -2.81 -24.31
C VAL A 472 6.08 -2.37 -25.19
N GLN A 473 6.33 -1.30 -25.94
CA GLN A 473 5.76 -1.17 -27.28
C GLN A 473 6.26 -2.39 -28.07
N THR A 474 5.58 -3.53 -27.93
CA THR A 474 5.62 -4.51 -29.01
C THR A 474 4.53 -4.05 -29.95
N GLU A 475 4.95 -3.54 -31.11
CA GLU A 475 4.14 -3.62 -32.32
C GLU A 475 3.79 -5.11 -32.54
N LEU A 476 2.73 -5.56 -31.91
CA LEU A 476 2.03 -6.78 -32.28
C LEU A 476 0.78 -6.32 -33.02
N SER A 477 0.78 -6.62 -34.31
CA SER A 477 -0.33 -6.37 -35.21
C SER A 477 -1.65 -6.80 -34.57
N VAL A 478 -2.68 -5.99 -34.81
CA VAL A 478 -4.08 -6.31 -34.59
C VAL A 478 -4.37 -7.66 -35.25
N GLY A 479 -4.49 -8.70 -34.44
CA GLY A 479 -4.79 -10.07 -34.84
C GLY A 479 -5.19 -10.87 -33.62
N ASP A 480 -6.50 -11.00 -33.43
CA ASP A 480 -7.26 -11.93 -32.60
C ASP A 480 -6.63 -12.37 -31.25
N LEU A 481 -7.05 -11.70 -30.18
CA LEU A 481 -6.87 -12.14 -28.80
C LEU A 481 -7.82 -13.32 -28.52
N PRO A 482 -7.33 -14.44 -27.92
CA PRO A 482 -8.17 -15.59 -27.62
C PRO A 482 -9.12 -15.34 -26.44
N ASP A 483 -10.28 -15.98 -26.49
CA ASP A 483 -11.39 -15.85 -25.54
C ASP A 483 -11.02 -16.44 -24.16
N VAL A 484 -11.71 -15.99 -23.10
CA VAL A 484 -11.52 -16.44 -21.70
C VAL A 484 -11.72 -17.96 -21.55
N ASP A 485 -12.46 -18.59 -22.48
CA ASP A 485 -12.64 -20.03 -22.56
C ASP A 485 -11.44 -20.76 -23.21
N GLU A 486 -10.64 -20.13 -24.10
CA GLU A 486 -9.46 -20.73 -24.74
C GLU A 486 -8.23 -20.80 -23.82
N LEU A 487 -8.18 -19.97 -22.78
CA LEU A 487 -7.18 -20.10 -21.71
C LEU A 487 -7.33 -21.43 -20.95
N GLY A 488 -8.48 -22.11 -21.04
CA GLY A 488 -8.70 -23.43 -20.44
C GLY A 488 -8.03 -24.59 -21.18
N GLU A 489 -7.94 -24.52 -22.50
CA GLU A 489 -7.45 -25.63 -23.33
C GLU A 489 -5.92 -25.69 -23.42
N GLY A 490 -5.23 -24.53 -23.35
CA GLY A 490 -3.77 -24.46 -23.37
C GLY A 490 -3.06 -25.15 -22.20
N PHE A 491 -3.76 -25.44 -21.10
CA PHE A 491 -3.19 -26.11 -19.92
C PHE A 491 -3.51 -27.61 -19.82
N ALA A 492 -4.37 -28.15 -20.69
CA ALA A 492 -4.70 -29.58 -20.70
C ALA A 492 -3.53 -30.47 -21.15
N THR A 493 -2.58 -29.91 -21.89
CA THR A 493 -1.43 -30.64 -22.46
C THR A 493 -0.21 -30.72 -21.53
N GLY A 494 -0.21 -30.04 -20.38
CA GLY A 494 0.99 -29.86 -19.55
C GLY A 494 1.11 -30.74 -18.28
N LEU A 495 0.11 -31.52 -17.92
CA LEU A 495 0.11 -32.28 -16.65
C LEU A 495 -0.31 -33.74 -16.85
N SER A 496 0.59 -34.55 -17.40
CA SER A 496 0.60 -35.99 -17.14
C SER A 496 1.67 -36.24 -16.08
N LEU A 497 1.25 -36.52 -14.85
CA LEU A 497 2.12 -36.96 -13.76
C LEU A 497 1.89 -38.45 -13.57
N ASP A 498 2.88 -39.26 -13.97
CA ASP A 498 2.97 -40.67 -13.64
C ASP A 498 2.98 -40.87 -12.12
N SER A 499 2.20 -41.84 -11.66
CA SER A 499 2.13 -42.23 -10.25
C SER A 499 3.26 -43.21 -9.90
N PRO A 500 4.00 -43.04 -8.78
CA PRO A 500 4.78 -44.12 -8.22
C PRO A 500 3.99 -44.87 -7.13
N SER A 501 4.02 -46.20 -7.26
CA SER A 501 3.51 -47.22 -6.37
C SER A 501 4.32 -47.39 -5.06
N ASN A 502 3.60 -47.70 -3.97
CA ASN A 502 3.93 -48.52 -2.79
C ASN A 502 5.35 -48.50 -2.18
N SER A 503 5.46 -48.27 -0.87
CA SER A 503 5.45 -49.33 0.17
C SER A 503 6.10 -48.89 1.51
N LEU A 504 5.43 -49.25 2.63
CA LEU A 504 5.96 -49.48 4.00
C LEU A 504 6.42 -48.22 4.79
N GLU A 505 6.22 -48.06 6.10
CA GLU A 505 5.86 -48.98 7.19
C GLU A 505 5.34 -48.16 8.39
N GLU A 506 4.48 -48.76 9.20
CA GLU A 506 3.89 -48.24 10.43
C GLU A 506 4.92 -48.06 11.55
N SER A 507 4.75 -47.04 12.39
CA SER A 507 5.07 -47.14 13.81
C SER A 507 4.24 -46.14 14.63
N ASP A 508 3.31 -46.69 15.40
CA ASP A 508 2.57 -46.07 16.50
C ASP A 508 3.48 -45.36 17.50
N PHE A 509 2.99 -44.28 18.14
CA PHE A 509 3.06 -44.07 19.60
C PHE A 509 2.26 -42.81 20.00
N ASP A 510 1.09 -43.08 20.57
CA ASP A 510 0.41 -42.48 21.72
C ASP A 510 0.05 -40.98 21.81
N ASN A 511 -1.27 -40.80 21.96
CA ASN A 511 -1.96 -39.69 22.60
C ASN A 511 -1.44 -39.46 24.03
N GLU A 512 -1.36 -38.19 24.46
CA GLU A 512 -1.90 -37.84 25.76
C GLU A 512 -2.44 -36.40 25.81
N ASP A 513 -3.67 -36.35 26.28
CA ASP A 513 -4.53 -35.22 26.61
C ASP A 513 -4.02 -34.47 27.86
N GLY A 514 -4.39 -33.21 28.01
CA GLY A 514 -4.00 -32.43 29.19
C GLY A 514 -4.31 -30.94 29.10
N GLY A 515 -5.59 -30.59 28.99
CA GLY A 515 -6.02 -29.21 29.21
C GLY A 515 -5.82 -28.75 30.66
N THR A 516 -5.64 -27.45 30.87
CA THR A 516 -6.41 -26.71 31.89
C THR A 516 -6.39 -25.21 31.65
N THR A 517 -7.59 -24.65 31.76
CA THR A 517 -7.98 -23.25 31.92
C THR A 517 -7.27 -22.53 33.06
N LEU A 518 -6.81 -21.30 32.80
CA LEU A 518 -7.26 -20.07 33.45
C LEU A 518 -6.97 -18.87 32.55
#